data_AF-A0A0N5AR86-F1
#
_entry.id   AF-A0A0N5AR86-F1
#
_cell.length_a   1.000
_cell.length_b   1.000
_cell.length_c   1.000
_cell.angle_alpha   90.00
_cell.angle_beta   90.00
_cell.angle_gamma   90.00
#
_symmetry.space_group_name_H-M   'P 1'
#
loop_
_entity.id
_entity.type
_entity.pdbx_description
1 polymer ?
#
loop_
_entity_poly.entity_id
_entity_poly.type
_entity_poly.pdbx_seq_one_letter_code
_entity_poly.pdbx_strand_id
1 'polypeptide(L)'
;MHLSYPQCIASGVCGGAGSACAPPAPNMAACQPSCSLGYQCGHYGCARRKARVHGANTFTSSRYAMKHKTPNQLFMECCENRGLPDACLAKCTFNTFTKEALTNMYFKNDACPIQASADIQFCAAQGRDHRSCCFRNGTRVTTTLAGEKCLIFCDQRPGNVTQLDMSYLSCYDRFENMKSCFWHDIVTRMYNE
;
A
#
# COMPACT_ATOMS: atom_id res chain seq x y z
N MET A 1 -39.24 45.65 19.48
CA MET A 1 -39.68 44.36 20.05
C MET A 1 -38.88 43.28 19.31
N HIS A 2 -37.80 42.67 19.83
CA HIS A 2 -37.50 42.22 21.21
C HIS A 2 -38.68 41.39 21.76
N LEU A 3 -38.60 40.12 22.19
CA LEU A 3 -37.50 39.16 22.47
C LEU A 3 -37.92 37.75 21.92
N SER A 4 -37.20 36.62 22.04
CA SER A 4 -36.06 36.23 22.90
C SER A 4 -35.16 35.14 22.27
N TYR A 5 -34.18 34.67 23.05
CA TYR A 5 -33.34 33.47 22.86
C TYR A 5 -33.89 32.33 23.78
N PRO A 6 -33.46 31.04 23.64
CA PRO A 6 -32.27 30.66 24.41
C PRO A 6 -31.32 29.62 23.77
N GLN A 7 -30.04 29.97 23.86
CA GLN A 7 -28.84 29.16 24.08
C GLN A 7 -28.52 27.96 23.19
N CYS A 8 -27.53 28.17 22.31
CA CYS A 8 -26.46 27.19 22.13
C CYS A 8 -25.57 27.20 23.39
N ILE A 9 -25.72 26.21 24.28
CA ILE A 9 -24.89 26.08 25.48
C ILE A 9 -23.49 25.56 25.08
N ALA A 10 -22.46 25.98 25.79
CA ALA A 10 -21.06 25.81 25.44
C ALA A 10 -20.57 24.33 25.40
N SER A 11 -20.62 23.72 24.21
CA SER A 11 -19.85 22.50 23.85
C SER A 11 -19.28 22.53 22.42
N GLY A 12 -19.36 23.68 21.74
CA GLY A 12 -18.80 23.86 20.40
C GLY A 12 -18.96 25.31 19.94
N VAL A 13 -17.84 26.02 19.78
CA VAL A 13 -17.81 27.36 19.19
C VAL A 13 -16.88 27.34 17.98
N CYS A 14 -17.48 27.24 16.80
CA CYS A 14 -16.85 27.62 15.55
C CYS A 14 -17.47 28.96 15.11
N GLY A 15 -16.65 30.02 15.08
CA GLY A 15 -17.07 31.34 14.65
C GLY A 15 -16.66 31.64 13.21
N GLY A 16 -17.50 32.37 12.47
CA GLY A 16 -17.08 33.10 11.27
C GLY A 16 -17.52 32.51 9.92
N ALA A 17 -18.79 32.73 9.57
CA ALA A 17 -19.29 32.97 8.20
C ALA A 17 -18.62 32.25 7.01
N GLY A 18 -19.09 31.04 6.69
CA GLY A 18 -18.72 30.36 5.45
C GLY A 18 -19.25 28.93 5.38
N SER A 19 -20.32 28.72 4.61
CA SER A 19 -21.07 27.48 4.43
C SER A 19 -20.25 26.18 4.28
N ALA A 20 -20.08 25.40 5.35
CA ALA A 20 -20.00 23.92 5.32
C ALA A 20 -19.93 23.32 6.73
N CYS A 21 -20.84 22.39 7.06
CA CYS A 21 -20.58 21.42 8.13
C CYS A 21 -19.58 20.40 7.59
N ALA A 22 -18.29 20.62 7.82
CA ALA A 22 -17.29 19.61 7.53
C ALA A 22 -17.56 18.36 8.41
N PRO A 23 -17.51 17.14 7.86
CA PRO A 23 -17.59 15.93 8.69
C PRO A 23 -16.43 15.93 9.69
N PRO A 24 -16.59 15.32 10.88
CA PRO A 24 -15.47 15.17 11.79
C PRO A 24 -14.33 14.47 11.05
N ALA A 25 -13.14 15.08 11.08
CA ALA A 25 -11.97 14.49 10.49
C ALA A 25 -11.80 13.07 11.06
N PRO A 26 -11.50 12.05 10.23
CA PRO A 26 -11.20 10.73 10.76
C PRO A 26 -10.06 10.88 11.78
N ASN A 27 -10.09 10.06 12.83
CA ASN A 27 -9.02 9.94 13.80
C ASN A 27 -7.70 9.55 13.08
N MET A 28 -7.01 10.57 12.56
CA MET A 28 -5.62 10.48 12.18
C MET A 28 -4.87 10.62 13.49
N ALA A 29 -4.40 9.49 14.03
CA ALA A 29 -3.48 9.50 15.15
C ALA A 29 -2.35 10.48 14.81
N ALA A 30 -2.30 11.60 15.54
CA ALA A 30 -1.39 12.67 15.19
C ALA A 30 0.03 12.13 15.33
N CYS A 31 0.78 12.08 14.22
CA CYS A 31 2.18 11.65 14.27
C CYS A 31 2.94 12.55 15.25
N GLN A 32 3.32 11.98 16.39
CA GLN A 32 4.22 12.58 17.37
C GLN A 32 5.49 11.71 17.39
N PRO A 33 6.67 12.29 17.08
CA PRO A 33 6.92 13.68 16.68
C PRO A 33 6.28 14.05 15.32
N SER A 34 6.01 15.34 15.13
CA SER A 34 5.44 15.88 13.89
C SER A 34 6.38 15.66 12.70
N CYS A 35 5.82 15.21 11.57
CA CYS A 35 6.58 15.00 10.35
C CYS A 35 7.24 16.28 9.82
N SER A 36 8.49 16.16 9.34
CA SER A 36 9.26 17.23 8.71
C SER A 36 8.53 17.86 7.51
N LEU A 37 8.94 19.08 7.13
CA LEU A 37 8.43 19.76 5.94
C LEU A 37 8.59 18.84 4.70
N GLY A 38 7.54 18.77 3.88
CA GLY A 38 7.48 17.84 2.74
C GLY A 38 6.95 16.44 3.08
N TYR A 39 6.75 16.10 4.36
CA TYR A 39 6.16 14.83 4.80
C TYR A 39 4.79 15.06 5.47
N GLN A 40 3.89 14.07 5.37
CA GLN A 40 2.57 14.03 6.02
C GLN A 40 2.44 12.77 6.87
N CYS A 41 1.58 12.82 7.88
CA CYS A 41 1.24 11.65 8.67
C CYS A 41 0.38 10.68 7.83
N GLY A 42 0.75 9.40 7.85
CA GLY A 42 0.01 8.30 7.26
C GLY A 42 -0.05 7.11 8.24
N HIS A 43 -0.65 6.01 7.79
CA HIS A 43 -0.93 4.84 8.64
C HIS A 43 0.33 4.20 9.27
N TYR A 44 1.49 4.37 8.63
CA TYR A 44 2.78 3.81 9.07
C TYR A 44 3.78 4.89 9.53
N GLY A 45 3.30 6.09 9.89
CA GLY A 45 4.13 7.24 10.24
C GLY A 45 4.29 8.23 9.08
N CYS A 46 5.44 8.89 9.00
CA CYS A 46 5.66 10.00 8.07
C CYS A 46 6.03 9.54 6.65
N ALA A 47 5.21 9.92 5.67
CA ALA A 47 5.44 9.66 4.24
C ALA A 47 5.48 10.96 3.43
N ARG A 48 6.19 10.97 2.30
CA ARG A 48 6.35 12.16 1.46
C ARG A 48 5.00 12.67 0.93
N ARG A 49 4.78 13.98 0.95
CA ARG A 49 3.64 14.64 0.32
C ARG A 49 3.86 14.64 -1.20
N LYS A 50 3.25 13.72 -1.93
CA LYS A 50 3.04 13.91 -3.37
C LYS A 50 2.05 15.06 -3.56
N ALA A 51 2.48 16.09 -4.27
CA ALA A 51 1.58 17.14 -4.73
C ALA A 51 0.54 16.53 -5.67
N ARG A 52 -0.73 16.49 -5.24
CA ARG A 52 -1.84 16.16 -6.13
C ARG A 52 -2.08 17.34 -7.05
N VAL A 53 -1.50 17.28 -8.25
CA VAL A 53 -1.83 18.24 -9.31
C VAL A 53 -3.31 18.06 -9.68
N HIS A 54 -4.13 19.03 -9.29
CA HIS A 54 -5.47 19.19 -9.85
C HIS A 54 -5.30 19.61 -11.32
N GLY A 55 -5.35 18.63 -12.22
CA GLY A 55 -5.06 18.85 -13.62
C GLY A 55 -6.04 19.82 -14.27
N ALA A 56 -5.50 20.89 -14.88
CA ALA A 56 -6.20 21.53 -15.99
C ALA A 56 -6.27 20.54 -17.17
N ASN A 57 -7.32 20.63 -17.99
CA ASN A 57 -7.70 19.59 -18.97
C ASN A 57 -6.81 19.49 -20.23
N THR A 58 -5.48 19.42 -20.08
CA THR A 58 -4.57 19.01 -21.15
C THR A 58 -4.59 17.49 -21.30
N PHE A 59 -5.48 16.99 -22.16
CA PHE A 59 -5.58 15.57 -22.55
C PHE A 59 -4.39 15.15 -23.45
N THR A 60 -3.17 15.18 -22.92
CA THR A 60 -2.01 14.55 -23.56
C THR A 60 -1.96 13.07 -23.18
N SER A 61 -2.72 12.26 -23.92
CA SER A 61 -2.80 10.78 -23.89
C SER A 61 -2.09 10.07 -22.72
N SER A 62 -2.81 9.86 -21.62
CA SER A 62 -2.38 9.02 -20.47
C SER A 62 -1.92 7.61 -20.89
N ARG A 63 -2.42 7.10 -22.03
CA ARG A 63 -2.00 5.82 -22.62
C ARG A 63 -0.54 5.79 -23.08
N TYR A 64 0.01 6.90 -23.60
CA TYR A 64 1.43 6.96 -24.00
C TYR A 64 2.37 6.96 -22.78
N ALA A 65 1.98 7.61 -21.68
CA ALA A 65 2.77 7.63 -20.44
C ALA A 65 2.78 6.29 -19.68
N MET A 66 1.78 5.42 -19.90
CA MET A 66 1.78 4.07 -19.33
C MET A 66 2.66 3.09 -20.13
N LYS A 67 2.74 3.25 -21.46
CA LYS A 67 3.38 2.30 -22.40
C LYS A 67 4.91 2.10 -22.21
N HIS A 68 5.55 2.88 -21.33
CA HIS A 68 6.99 2.81 -21.07
C HIS A 68 7.36 2.55 -19.59
N LYS A 69 6.39 2.32 -18.69
CA LYS A 69 6.70 2.05 -17.27
C LYS A 69 7.17 0.62 -17.06
N THR A 70 8.37 0.45 -16.54
CA THR A 70 8.89 -0.87 -16.10
C THR A 70 8.07 -1.43 -14.93
N PRO A 71 8.08 -2.76 -14.69
CA PRO A 71 7.37 -3.34 -13.56
C PRO A 71 7.80 -2.78 -12.19
N ASN A 72 9.08 -2.42 -12.02
CA ASN A 72 9.58 -1.74 -10.82
C ASN A 72 9.02 -0.33 -10.67
N GLN A 73 8.80 0.42 -11.76
CA GLN A 73 8.17 1.74 -11.70
C GLN A 73 6.70 1.64 -11.32
N LEU A 74 5.95 0.66 -11.85
CA LEU A 74 4.55 0.41 -11.47
C LEU A 74 4.43 0.02 -9.99
N PHE A 75 5.34 -0.84 -9.50
CA PHE A 75 5.40 -1.24 -8.09
C PHE A 75 5.73 -0.04 -7.18
N MET A 76 6.79 0.71 -7.47
CA MET A 76 7.18 1.91 -6.71
C MET A 76 6.05 2.95 -6.67
N GLU A 77 5.46 3.26 -7.83
CA GLU A 77 4.37 4.24 -7.94
C GLU A 77 3.16 3.84 -7.08
N CYS A 78 2.80 2.55 -7.05
CA CYS A 78 1.76 2.05 -6.16
C CYS A 78 2.11 2.27 -4.69
N CYS A 79 3.33 1.93 -4.25
CA CYS A 79 3.77 2.16 -2.87
C CYS A 79 3.74 3.64 -2.46
N GLU A 80 4.20 4.53 -3.34
CA GLU A 80 4.14 5.98 -3.09
C GLU A 80 2.68 6.47 -3.02
N ASN A 81 1.81 5.96 -3.88
CA ASN A 81 0.39 6.34 -3.91
C ASN A 81 -0.38 5.84 -2.69
N ARG A 82 0.06 4.75 -2.05
CA ARG A 82 -0.42 4.30 -0.74
C ARG A 82 0.18 5.06 0.44
N GLY A 83 1.13 5.97 0.19
CA GLY A 83 1.75 6.79 1.23
C GLY A 83 2.62 5.98 2.18
N LEU A 84 3.39 5.01 1.65
CA LEU A 84 4.38 4.30 2.45
C LEU A 84 5.60 5.21 2.78
N PRO A 85 6.20 5.07 3.98
CA PRO A 85 7.36 5.86 4.37
C PRO A 85 8.62 5.42 3.61
N ASP A 86 9.63 6.30 3.53
CA ASP A 86 10.84 6.08 2.71
C ASP A 86 11.56 4.74 2.99
N ALA A 87 11.58 4.28 4.26
CA ALA A 87 12.14 2.98 4.64
C ALA A 87 11.41 1.77 4.00
N CYS A 88 10.11 1.92 3.73
CA CYS A 88 9.30 0.95 2.99
C CYS A 88 9.45 1.14 1.47
N LEU A 89 9.55 2.37 0.97
CA LEU A 89 9.80 2.65 -0.45
C LEU A 89 11.12 2.01 -0.93
N ALA A 90 12.14 1.95 -0.08
CA ALA A 90 13.39 1.22 -0.36
C ALA A 90 13.18 -0.28 -0.73
N LYS A 91 12.00 -0.85 -0.41
CA LYS A 91 11.62 -2.24 -0.70
C LYS A 91 10.71 -2.36 -1.93
N CYS A 92 10.22 -1.28 -2.50
CA CYS A 92 9.20 -1.31 -3.56
C CYS A 92 9.78 -1.53 -4.97
N THR A 93 10.70 -2.51 -5.06
CA THR A 93 11.18 -3.08 -6.33
C THR A 93 11.25 -4.60 -6.18
N PHE A 94 11.15 -5.34 -7.28
CA PHE A 94 11.24 -6.79 -7.26
C PHE A 94 12.59 -7.34 -6.80
N ASN A 95 13.64 -6.51 -6.84
CA ASN A 95 14.99 -6.84 -6.39
C ASN A 95 15.22 -6.53 -4.90
N THR A 96 14.48 -5.57 -4.32
CA THR A 96 14.65 -5.15 -2.92
C THR A 96 13.55 -5.66 -1.99
N PHE A 97 12.40 -6.05 -2.51
CA PHE A 97 11.42 -6.85 -1.78
C PHE A 97 11.91 -8.29 -1.74
N THR A 98 12.63 -8.72 -0.70
CA THR A 98 13.14 -10.10 -0.58
C THR A 98 12.67 -10.78 0.70
N LYS A 99 12.92 -12.08 0.82
CA LYS A 99 12.69 -12.84 2.06
C LYS A 99 13.42 -12.18 3.24
N GLU A 100 14.66 -11.73 3.05
CA GLU A 100 15.51 -11.11 4.07
C GLU A 100 14.94 -9.75 4.49
N ALA A 101 14.47 -8.95 3.54
CA ALA A 101 13.80 -7.68 3.83
C ALA A 101 12.54 -7.88 4.68
N LEU A 102 11.67 -8.84 4.30
CA LEU A 102 10.49 -9.22 5.10
C LEU A 102 10.86 -9.78 6.48
N THR A 103 11.93 -10.58 6.55
CA THR A 103 12.43 -11.17 7.81
C THR A 103 12.91 -10.08 8.77
N ASN A 104 13.64 -9.09 8.27
CA ASN A 104 14.10 -7.94 9.06
C ASN A 104 12.92 -7.07 9.52
N MET A 105 11.91 -6.84 8.67
CA MET A 105 10.67 -6.16 9.07
C MET A 105 9.93 -6.93 10.17
N TYR A 106 9.84 -8.26 10.05
CA TYR A 106 9.17 -9.12 11.02
C TYR A 106 9.83 -9.07 12.40
N PHE A 107 11.15 -9.20 12.45
CA PHE A 107 11.93 -9.09 13.69
C PHE A 107 12.14 -7.65 14.20
N LYS A 108 11.57 -6.64 13.53
CA LYS A 108 11.73 -5.20 13.84
C LYS A 108 13.18 -4.70 13.78
N ASN A 109 14.02 -5.40 13.02
CA ASN A 109 15.38 -4.98 12.68
C ASN A 109 15.40 -4.01 11.48
N ASP A 110 14.23 -3.70 10.92
CA ASP A 110 14.04 -2.78 9.81
C ASP A 110 13.18 -1.58 10.22
N ALA A 111 13.49 -0.39 9.69
CA ALA A 111 12.72 0.82 9.97
C ALA A 111 11.33 0.83 9.30
N CYS A 112 11.09 -0.04 8.30
CA CYS A 112 9.75 -0.27 7.76
C CYS A 112 9.00 -1.28 8.64
N PRO A 113 7.82 -0.93 9.20
CA PRO A 113 7.05 -1.85 10.03
C PRO A 113 6.49 -3.01 9.22
N ILE A 114 6.44 -4.22 9.82
CA ILE A 114 5.91 -5.43 9.15
C ILE A 114 4.47 -5.23 8.63
N GLN A 115 3.66 -4.39 9.27
CA GLN A 115 2.30 -4.09 8.84
C GLN A 115 2.22 -3.41 7.47
N ALA A 116 3.31 -2.80 6.97
CA ALA A 116 3.39 -2.25 5.63
C ALA A 116 3.67 -3.33 4.56
N SER A 117 4.08 -4.55 4.93
CA SER A 117 4.35 -5.62 3.97
C SER A 117 3.13 -6.00 3.14
N ALA A 118 1.93 -5.95 3.73
CA ALA A 118 0.68 -6.23 3.03
C ALA A 118 0.43 -5.23 1.89
N ASP A 119 0.69 -3.94 2.12
CA ASP A 119 0.58 -2.89 1.10
C ASP A 119 1.67 -3.01 0.03
N ILE A 120 2.92 -3.33 0.43
CA ILE A 120 4.03 -3.58 -0.50
C ILE A 120 3.70 -4.80 -1.39
N GLN A 121 3.18 -5.89 -0.81
CA GLN A 121 2.85 -7.11 -1.53
C GLN A 121 1.63 -6.94 -2.44
N PHE A 122 0.61 -6.22 -1.99
CA PHE A 122 -0.51 -5.76 -2.81
C PHE A 122 0.00 -5.00 -4.04
N CYS A 123 0.95 -4.08 -3.86
CA CYS A 123 1.53 -3.30 -4.95
C CYS A 123 2.39 -4.14 -5.91
N ALA A 124 3.20 -5.07 -5.40
CA ALA A 124 3.96 -6.01 -6.23
C ALA A 124 3.03 -6.84 -7.14
N ALA A 125 1.93 -7.33 -6.57
CA ALA A 125 0.91 -8.12 -7.27
C ALA A 125 -0.16 -7.28 -7.99
N GLN A 126 -0.04 -5.94 -8.02
CA GLN A 126 -1.05 -5.02 -8.58
C GLN A 126 -2.51 -5.29 -8.14
N GLY A 127 -2.70 -5.83 -6.92
CA GLY A 127 -4.02 -6.18 -6.40
C GLY A 127 -4.72 -7.36 -7.10
N ARG A 128 -4.00 -8.28 -7.75
CA ARG A 128 -4.57 -9.38 -8.57
C ARG A 128 -4.38 -10.77 -7.94
N ASP A 129 -5.13 -11.73 -8.46
CA ASP A 129 -5.06 -13.15 -8.08
C ASP A 129 -4.05 -13.92 -8.95
N HIS A 130 -2.98 -14.40 -8.33
CA HIS A 130 -1.91 -15.18 -8.96
C HIS A 130 -1.92 -16.66 -8.55
N ARG A 131 -2.96 -17.15 -7.86
CA ARG A 131 -3.00 -18.53 -7.35
C ARG A 131 -2.76 -19.58 -8.43
N SER A 132 -3.27 -19.35 -9.65
CA SER A 132 -2.99 -20.24 -10.81
C SER A 132 -1.50 -20.34 -11.13
N CYS A 133 -0.74 -19.24 -11.05
CA CYS A 133 0.71 -19.28 -11.24
C CYS A 133 1.41 -19.92 -10.04
N CYS A 134 1.05 -19.54 -8.81
CA CYS A 134 1.65 -20.08 -7.58
C CYS A 134 1.40 -21.58 -7.36
N PHE A 135 0.44 -22.19 -8.06
CA PHE A 135 0.17 -23.64 -8.00
C PHE A 135 0.88 -24.45 -9.10
N ARG A 136 1.38 -23.80 -10.17
CA ARG A 136 2.05 -24.47 -11.29
C ARG A 136 3.40 -25.08 -10.89
N ASN A 137 3.81 -26.13 -11.59
CA ASN A 137 5.12 -26.74 -11.42
C ASN A 137 6.23 -25.73 -11.79
N GLY A 138 7.30 -25.68 -10.99
CA GLY A 138 8.33 -24.62 -11.05
C GLY A 138 8.08 -23.50 -10.04
N THR A 139 6.89 -22.91 -10.03
CA THR A 139 6.48 -21.83 -9.11
C THR A 139 5.73 -22.30 -7.86
N ARG A 140 5.53 -23.63 -7.68
CA ARG A 140 4.67 -24.23 -6.65
C ARG A 140 5.03 -23.82 -5.20
N VAL A 141 4.32 -22.80 -4.69
CA VAL A 141 4.47 -22.28 -3.31
C VAL A 141 3.93 -23.26 -2.26
N THR A 142 3.06 -24.18 -2.68
CA THR A 142 2.42 -25.20 -1.83
C THR A 142 3.31 -26.39 -1.50
N THR A 143 4.61 -26.33 -1.86
CA THR A 143 5.63 -27.32 -1.47
C THR A 143 6.26 -27.08 -0.10
N THR A 144 5.87 -26.00 0.58
CA THR A 144 6.33 -25.64 1.93
C THR A 144 5.57 -26.42 3.00
N LEU A 145 6.05 -26.36 4.25
CA LEU A 145 5.37 -26.99 5.40
C LEU A 145 3.94 -26.46 5.61
N ALA A 146 3.68 -25.20 5.26
CA ALA A 146 2.34 -24.61 5.33
C ALA A 146 1.40 -24.98 4.16
N GLY A 147 1.91 -25.63 3.11
CA GLY A 147 1.11 -26.16 2.00
C GLY A 147 0.26 -25.09 1.30
N GLU A 148 -1.03 -25.40 1.12
CA GLU A 148 -1.97 -24.51 0.41
C GLU A 148 -2.23 -23.17 1.13
N LYS A 149 -1.94 -23.05 2.43
CA LYS A 149 -2.01 -21.77 3.15
C LYS A 149 -1.19 -20.67 2.45
N CYS A 150 -0.11 -21.02 1.77
CA CYS A 150 0.74 -20.05 1.08
C CYS A 150 0.09 -19.42 -0.15
N LEU A 151 -1.03 -19.94 -0.65
CA LEU A 151 -1.79 -19.32 -1.73
C LEU A 151 -2.44 -17.99 -1.30
N ILE A 152 -2.57 -17.74 0.01
CA ILE A 152 -3.04 -16.48 0.61
C ILE A 152 -2.17 -15.29 0.18
N PHE A 153 -0.86 -15.52 0.01
CA PHE A 153 0.11 -14.53 -0.44
C PHE A 153 0.05 -14.25 -1.94
N CYS A 154 -0.60 -15.13 -2.71
CA CYS A 154 -0.74 -15.02 -4.15
C CYS A 154 -2.06 -14.39 -4.59
N ASP A 155 -3.10 -14.47 -3.77
CA ASP A 155 -4.33 -13.70 -3.95
C ASP A 155 -4.20 -12.36 -3.23
N GLN A 156 -3.96 -11.29 -3.98
CA GLN A 156 -3.77 -9.95 -3.42
C GLN A 156 -4.95 -9.03 -3.75
N ARG A 157 -6.12 -9.60 -4.08
CA ARG A 157 -7.34 -8.81 -4.30
C ARG A 157 -7.80 -8.15 -2.99
N PRO A 158 -8.28 -6.88 -3.05
CA PRO A 158 -8.72 -6.18 -1.86
C PRO A 158 -9.96 -6.86 -1.24
N GLY A 159 -10.09 -6.76 0.08
CA GLY A 159 -11.24 -7.27 0.84
C GLY A 159 -11.01 -8.59 1.59
N ASN A 160 -10.00 -9.38 1.22
CA ASN A 160 -9.63 -10.60 1.95
C ASN A 160 -8.52 -10.32 2.99
N VAL A 161 -8.87 -9.65 4.09
CA VAL A 161 -7.90 -9.35 5.16
C VAL A 161 -7.73 -10.58 6.05
N THR A 162 -6.57 -11.21 5.94
CA THR A 162 -6.25 -12.47 6.63
C THR A 162 -5.26 -12.20 7.75
N GLN A 163 -5.54 -12.70 8.96
CA GLN A 163 -4.63 -12.55 10.09
C GLN A 163 -3.46 -13.53 9.90
N LEU A 164 -2.29 -12.99 9.56
CA LEU A 164 -1.08 -13.78 9.36
C LEU A 164 -0.45 -14.09 10.73
N ASP A 165 -0.32 -15.39 11.01
CA ASP A 165 0.35 -15.93 12.21
C ASP A 165 1.70 -16.61 11.86
N MET A 166 2.36 -17.17 12.87
CA MET A 166 3.64 -17.86 12.73
C MET A 166 3.61 -19.07 11.79
N SER A 167 2.44 -19.70 11.55
CA SER A 167 2.33 -20.86 10.66
C SER A 167 2.58 -20.51 9.20
N TYR A 168 2.48 -19.22 8.83
CA TYR A 168 2.74 -18.72 7.49
C TYR A 168 4.22 -18.46 7.18
N LEU A 169 5.13 -18.49 8.17
CA LEU A 169 6.55 -18.16 7.95
C LEU A 169 7.23 -19.04 6.90
N SER A 170 6.92 -20.35 6.86
CA SER A 170 7.47 -21.27 5.86
C SER A 170 7.06 -20.94 4.42
N CYS A 171 6.00 -20.13 4.22
CA CYS A 171 5.64 -19.65 2.89
C CYS A 171 6.71 -18.73 2.29
N TYR A 172 7.47 -18.00 3.12
CA TYR A 172 8.54 -17.13 2.65
C TYR A 172 9.75 -17.90 2.07
N ASP A 173 9.87 -19.22 2.30
CA ASP A 173 10.86 -20.07 1.61
C ASP A 173 10.60 -20.19 0.11
N ARG A 174 9.40 -19.83 -0.35
CA ARG A 174 9.00 -19.74 -1.76
C ARG A 174 8.68 -18.31 -2.20
N PHE A 175 9.16 -17.30 -1.46
CA PHE A 175 8.83 -15.89 -1.74
C PHE A 175 9.30 -15.42 -3.13
N GLU A 176 10.47 -15.85 -3.58
CA GLU A 176 10.94 -15.55 -4.94
C GLU A 176 10.03 -16.16 -6.02
N ASN A 177 9.47 -17.34 -5.78
CA ASN A 177 8.48 -17.96 -6.68
C ASN A 177 7.17 -17.15 -6.74
N MET A 178 6.72 -16.59 -5.60
CA MET A 178 5.57 -15.68 -5.55
C MET A 178 5.82 -14.40 -6.36
N LYS A 179 6.95 -13.73 -6.10
CA LYS A 179 7.34 -12.52 -6.83
C LYS A 179 7.53 -12.75 -8.33
N SER A 180 8.11 -13.89 -8.72
CA SER A 180 8.24 -14.29 -10.13
C SER A 180 6.87 -14.33 -10.81
N CYS A 181 5.86 -14.94 -10.18
CA CYS A 181 4.49 -14.92 -10.69
C CYS A 181 3.92 -13.50 -10.87
N PHE A 182 4.16 -12.60 -9.90
CA PHE A 182 3.70 -11.21 -10.00
C PHE A 182 4.42 -10.48 -11.17
N TRP A 183 5.76 -10.56 -11.24
CA TRP A 183 6.56 -9.95 -12.31
C TRP A 183 6.14 -10.42 -13.70
N HIS A 184 5.98 -11.73 -13.89
CA HIS A 184 5.58 -12.29 -15.18
C HIS A 184 4.18 -11.87 -15.59
N ASP A 185 3.24 -11.65 -14.67
CA ASP A 185 1.93 -11.08 -14.99
C ASP A 185 2.05 -9.64 -15.54
N ILE A 186 2.89 -8.81 -14.91
CA ILE A 186 3.13 -7.43 -15.37
C ILE A 186 3.68 -7.45 -16.80
N VAL A 187 4.78 -8.19 -17.00
CA VAL A 187 5.51 -8.23 -18.26
C VAL A 187 4.66 -8.84 -19.38
N THR A 188 3.91 -9.91 -19.10
CA THR A 188 3.04 -10.55 -20.10
C THR A 188 1.94 -9.60 -20.56
N ARG A 189 1.36 -8.78 -19.67
CA ARG A 189 0.36 -7.78 -20.09
C ARG A 189 0.98 -6.65 -20.89
N MET A 190 2.13 -6.11 -20.46
CA MET A 190 2.83 -5.04 -21.18
C MET A 190 3.21 -5.40 -22.63
N TYR A 191 3.43 -6.68 -22.95
CA TYR A 191 3.70 -7.14 -24.31
C TYR A 191 2.46 -7.45 -25.15
N ASN A 192 1.28 -7.57 -24.54
CA ASN A 192 0.02 -7.93 -25.19
C ASN A 192 -0.94 -6.71 -25.35
N GLU A 193 -0.42 -5.48 -25.20
CA GLU A 193 -1.14 -4.17 -25.24
C GLU A 193 -0.57 -3.17 -26.29
#